data_AF-A0A6B2TD22-F1
#
_entry.id   AF-A0A6B2TD22-F1
#
_cell.length_a   1.000
_cell.length_b   1.000
_cell.length_c   1.000
_cell.angle_alpha   90.00
_cell.angle_beta   90.00
_cell.angle_gamma   90.00
#
_symmetry.space_group_name_H-M   'P 1'
#
loop_
_entity.id
_entity.type
_entity.pdbx_description
1 polymer ?
#
loop_
_entity_poly.entity_id
_entity_poly.type
_entity_poly.pdbx_seq_one_letter_code
_entity_poly.pdbx_strand_id
1 'polypeptide(L)' 'SPAATASREHEVAHVALDGVEFCRLAAGHVSPEEAAAGQDGDREAIRDVLFAAASLSRM' A
#
# COMPACT_ATOMS: atom_id res chain seq x y z
N SER A 1 -9.01 3.58 -13.73
CA SER A 1 -8.18 4.32 -14.72
C SER A 1 -7.25 5.29 -14.02
N PRO A 2 -6.02 5.51 -14.52
CA PRO A 2 -5.03 6.42 -13.91
C PRO A 2 -5.51 7.87 -13.73
N ALA A 3 -6.54 8.29 -14.47
CA ALA A 3 -7.15 9.62 -14.37
C ALA A 3 -8.29 9.71 -13.35
N ALA A 4 -8.62 8.64 -12.63
CA ALA A 4 -9.66 8.68 -11.61
C ALA A 4 -9.19 9.51 -10.41
N THR A 5 -9.97 10.51 -10.02
CA THR A 5 -9.76 11.24 -8.77
C THR A 5 -10.18 10.41 -7.58
N ALA A 6 -9.31 10.33 -6.57
CA ALA A 6 -9.67 9.70 -5.30
C ALA A 6 -10.90 10.42 -4.69
N SER A 7 -11.87 9.64 -4.24
CA SER A 7 -13.12 10.13 -3.65
C SER A 7 -13.30 9.47 -2.29
N ARG A 8 -13.45 10.26 -1.22
CA ARG A 8 -13.65 9.71 0.13
C ARG A 8 -14.91 8.86 0.23
N GLU A 9 -15.96 9.21 -0.49
CA GLU A 9 -17.22 8.45 -0.51
C GLU A 9 -17.11 7.08 -1.19
N HIS A 10 -16.04 6.85 -1.96
CA HIS A 10 -15.76 5.60 -2.64
C HIS A 10 -14.44 4.95 -2.16
N GLU A 11 -13.90 5.41 -1.03
CA GLU A 11 -12.72 4.82 -0.42
C GLU A 11 -13.07 3.43 0.12
N VAL A 12 -12.42 2.39 -0.40
CA VAL A 12 -12.65 1.00 0.02
C VAL A 12 -11.72 0.57 1.16
N ALA A 13 -10.56 1.22 1.29
CA ALA A 13 -9.60 0.94 2.35
C ALA A 13 -8.60 2.08 2.54
N HIS A 14 -8.04 2.15 3.76
CA HIS A 14 -7.00 3.08 4.16
C HIS A 14 -5.82 2.32 4.76
N VAL A 15 -4.59 2.65 4.36
CA VAL A 15 -3.37 2.11 4.97
C VAL A 15 -2.37 3.23 5.23
N ALA A 16 -1.81 3.25 6.43
CA ALA A 16 -0.78 4.17 6.84
C ALA A 16 0.59 3.47 6.80
N LEU A 17 1.57 4.13 6.19
CA LEU A 17 2.95 3.67 6.08
C LEU A 17 3.86 4.79 6.60
N ASP A 18 4.89 4.43 7.35
CA ASP A 18 6.00 5.34 7.59
C ASP A 18 6.74 5.59 6.25
N GLY A 19 7.23 6.80 6.02
CA GLY A 19 7.87 7.15 4.75
C GLY A 19 9.12 6.31 4.44
N VAL A 20 9.89 5.96 5.47
CA VAL A 20 11.10 5.13 5.32
C VAL A 20 10.73 3.65 5.19
N GLU A 21 9.71 3.19 5.92
CA GLU A 21 9.12 1.84 5.72
C GLU A 21 8.58 1.68 4.29
N PHE A 22 7.90 2.69 3.73
CA PHE A 22 7.42 2.64 2.35
C PHE A 22 8.57 2.49 1.34
N CYS A 23 9.64 3.28 1.47
CA CYS A 23 10.80 3.14 0.58
C CYS A 23 11.46 1.77 0.71
N ARG A 24 11.58 1.24 1.94
CA ARG A 24 12.11 -0.12 2.17
C ARG A 24 11.20 -1.19 1.58
N LEU A 25 9.88 -1.03 1.70
CA LEU A 25 8.89 -1.93 1.11
C LEU A 25 9.02 -1.94 -0.42
N ALA A 26 9.05 -0.75 -1.03
CA ALA A 26 9.22 -0.58 -2.48
C ALA A 26 10.54 -1.17 -3.00
N ALA A 27 11.59 -1.16 -2.17
CA ALA A 27 12.89 -1.77 -2.46
C ALA A 27 12.93 -3.29 -2.20
N GLY A 28 11.86 -3.89 -1.66
CA GLY A 28 11.81 -5.31 -1.32
C GLY A 28 12.59 -5.69 -0.06
N HIS A 29 12.82 -4.74 0.85
CA HIS A 29 13.62 -4.93 2.07
C HIS A 29 12.79 -5.24 3.32
N VAL A 30 11.46 -5.08 3.28
CA VAL A 30 10.55 -5.40 4.37
C VAL A 30 9.30 -6.06 3.79
N SER A 31 8.66 -6.93 4.58
CA SER A 31 7.41 -7.57 4.15
C SER A 31 6.25 -6.56 4.14
N PRO A 32 5.25 -6.74 3.25
CA PRO A 32 4.02 -5.95 3.24
C PRO A 32 3.35 -5.79 4.62
N GLU A 33 3.31 -6.87 5.41
CA GLU A 33 2.60 -6.91 6.69
C GLU A 33 3.32 -6.13 7.78
N GLU A 34 4.66 -6.09 7.74
CA GLU A 34 5.50 -5.36 8.70
C GLU A 34 5.57 -3.86 8.40
N ALA A 35 5.44 -3.46 7.13
CA ALA A 35 5.51 -2.05 6.73
C ALA A 35 4.28 -1.23 7.15
N ALA A 36 3.13 -1.88 7.33
CA ALA A 36 1.86 -1.25 7.68
C ALA A 36 1.85 -0.75 9.14
N ALA A 37 1.80 0.57 9.32
CA ALA A 37 1.70 1.22 10.63
C ALA A 37 0.25 1.31 11.14
N GLY A 38 -0.73 1.21 10.23
CA GLY A 38 -2.16 1.20 10.53
C GLY A 38 -2.97 0.88 9.28
N GLN A 39 -4.13 0.26 9.45
CA GLN A 39 -4.98 -0.15 8.33
C GLN A 39 -6.46 -0.22 8.74
N ASP A 40 -7.34 0.16 7.82
CA ASP A 40 -8.79 0.07 7.97
C ASP A 40 -9.49 -0.20 6.63
N GLY A 41 -10.67 -0.82 6.67
CA GLY A 41 -11.45 -1.17 5.48
C GLY A 41 -11.08 -2.52 4.86
N ASP A 42 -11.15 -2.61 3.54
CA ASP A 42 -10.99 -3.87 2.80
C ASP A 42 -9.53 -4.40 2.86
N ARG A 43 -9.37 -5.52 3.56
CA ARG A 43 -8.07 -6.18 3.76
C ARG A 43 -7.45 -6.73 2.48
N GLU A 44 -8.27 -7.18 1.53
CA GLU A 44 -7.76 -7.70 0.26
C GLU A 44 -7.21 -6.56 -0.58
N ALA A 45 -7.93 -5.43 -0.66
CA ALA A 45 -7.44 -4.24 -1.33
C ALA A 45 -6.13 -3.72 -0.73
N ILE A 46 -6.02 -3.71 0.60
CA ILE A 46 -4.78 -3.32 1.31
C ILE A 46 -3.63 -4.27 0.94
N ARG A 47 -3.86 -5.58 1.04
CA ARG A 47 -2.86 -6.59 0.70
C ARG A 47 -2.37 -6.38 -0.73
N ASP A 48 -3.27 -6.25 -1.69
CA ASP A 48 -2.94 -6.12 -3.10
C ASP A 48 -2.08 -4.88 -3.38
N VAL A 49 -2.40 -3.74 -2.76
CA VAL A 49 -1.60 -2.50 -2.89
C VAL A 49 -0.22 -2.66 -2.27
N LEU A 50 -0.09 -3.27 -1.09
CA LEU A 50 1.21 -3.45 -0.44
C LEU A 50 2.10 -4.43 -1.23
N PHE A 51 1.52 -5.50 -1.79
CA PHE A 51 2.26 -6.41 -2.68
C PHE A 51 2.63 -5.75 -4.02
N ALA A 52 1.77 -4.90 -4.57
CA ALA A 52 2.09 -4.10 -5.75
C ALA A 52 3.27 -3.13 -5.47
N ALA A 53 3.26 -2.43 -4.34
CA ALA A 53 4.38 -1.59 -3.91
C ALA A 53 5.68 -2.39 -3.77
N ALA A 54 5.64 -3.56 -3.11
CA ALA A 54 6.79 -4.45 -2.98
C ALA A 54 7.29 -5.05 -4.30
N SER A 55 6.52 -4.93 -5.39
CA SER A 55 6.93 -5.40 -6.72
C SER A 55 7.72 -4.38 -7.52
N LEU A 56 7.74 -3.11 -7.11
CA LEU A 56 8.40 -2.03 -7.85
C LEU A 56 9.91 -2.25 -8.02
N SER A 57 10.58 -2.90 -7.08
CA SER A 57 12.01 -3.24 -7.18
C SER A 57 12.35 -4.28 -8.25
N ARG A 58 11.34 -4.96 -8.80
CA ARG A 58 11.51 -6.03 -9.80
C ARG A 58 11.20 -5.59 -11.23
N MET A 59 10.85 -4.32 -11.44
CA MET A 59 10.65 -3.71 -12.76
C MET A 59 11.95 -3.15 -13.32
#